data_AF-X1TPI2-F1
#
_entry.id   AF-X1TPI2-F1
#
_cell.length_a   1.000
_cell.length_b   1.000
_cell.length_c   1.000
_cell.angle_alpha   90.00
_cell.angle_beta   90.00
_cell.angle_gamma   90.00
#
_symmetry.space_group_name_H-M   'P 1'
#
loop_
_entity.id
_entity.type
_entity.pdbx_description
1 polymer ?
#
loop_
_entity_poly.entity_id
_entity_poly.type
_entity_poly.pdbx_seq_one_letter_code
_entity_poly.pdbx_strand_id
1 'polypeptide(L)' 'GMDEYTRELSRILRDLLAAGSKRDIEKMLELAQDIEKLAMVARGGNPDQNSG' A
#
# COMPACT_ATOMS: atom_id res chain seq x y z
N GLY A 1 2.84 0.31 -15.22
CA GLY A 1 2.30 -0.88 -15.94
C GLY A 1 1.95 -1.98 -14.94
N MET A 2 1.23 -3.04 -15.34
CA MET A 2 0.84 -4.15 -14.41
C MET A 2 2.04 -4.77 -13.66
N ASP A 3 3.23 -4.80 -14.28
CA ASP A 3 4.47 -5.27 -13.65
C ASP A 3 4.96 -4.39 -12.50
N GLU A 4 4.80 -3.07 -12.63
CA GLU A 4 5.19 -2.09 -11.61
C GLU A 4 4.26 -2.14 -10.40
N TYR A 5 2.95 -2.23 -10.65
CA TYR A 5 1.94 -2.45 -9.61
C TYR A 5 2.23 -3.73 -8.82
N THR A 6 2.49 -4.83 -9.52
CA THR A 6 2.75 -6.13 -8.88
C THR A 6 4.04 -6.10 -8.06
N ARG A 7 5.07 -5.39 -8.53
CA ARG A 7 6.35 -5.22 -7.83
C ARG A 7 6.21 -4.40 -6.55
N GLU A 8 5.52 -3.27 -6.62
CA GLU A 8 5.25 -2.39 -5.46
C GLU A 8 4.37 -3.09 -4.43
N LEU A 9 3.29 -3.75 -4.86
CA LEU A 9 2.43 -4.52 -3.96
C LEU A 9 3.22 -5.63 -3.25
N SER A 10 4.05 -6.37 -3.99
CA SER A 10 4.91 -7.41 -3.40
C SER A 10 5.88 -6.86 -2.36
N ARG A 11 6.36 -5.63 -2.53
CA ARG A 11 7.24 -4.96 -1.56
C ARG A 11 6.47 -4.61 -0.30
N ILE A 12 5.32 -3.94 -0.44
CA ILE A 12 4.48 -3.53 0.69
C ILE A 12 4.05 -4.74 1.54
N LEU A 13 3.67 -5.84 0.89
CA LEU A 13 3.27 -7.07 1.59
C LEU A 13 4.43 -7.70 2.39
N ARG A 14 5.67 -7.65 1.89
CA ARG A 14 6.84 -8.13 2.65
C ARG A 14 7.10 -7.28 3.89
N ASP A 15 6.99 -5.96 3.75
CA ASP A 15 7.19 -5.03 4.86
C ASP A 15 6.05 -5.18 5.89
N LEU A 16 4.83 -5.48 5.44
CA LEU A 16 3.67 -5.71 6.31
C LEU A 16 3.86 -6.98 7.16
N LEU A 17 4.38 -8.06 6.57
CA LEU A 17 4.71 -9.28 7.30
C LEU A 17 5.77 -9.03 8.38
N ALA A 18 6.82 -8.25 8.05
CA ALA A 18 7.86 -7.90 8.99
C ALA A 18 7.33 -7.02 10.14
N ALA A 19 6.47 -6.04 9.85
CA ALA A 19 5.80 -5.20 10.83
C ALA A 19 4.85 -6.02 11.73
N GLY A 20 4.05 -6.91 11.13
CA GLY A 20 3.15 -7.81 11.85
C GLY A 20 3.87 -8.76 12.81
N SER A 21 5.04 -9.27 12.41
CA SER A 21 5.88 -10.08 13.30
C SER A 21 6.35 -9.32 14.54
N LYS A 22 6.47 -7.99 14.47
CA LYS A 22 6.86 -7.13 15.59
C LYS A 22 5.66 -6.51 16.31
N ARG A 23 4.43 -6.78 15.83
CA ARG A 23 3.19 -6.10 16.25
C ARG A 23 3.31 -4.59 16.17
N ASP A 24 4.04 -4.09 15.18
CA ASP A 24 4.21 -2.67 14.91
C ASP A 24 2.94 -2.14 14.23
N ILE A 25 1.95 -1.79 15.06
CA ILE A 25 0.60 -1.44 14.60
C ILE A 25 0.62 -0.16 13.75
N GLU A 26 1.44 0.82 14.12
CA GLU A 26 1.56 2.08 13.38
C GLU A 26 2.12 1.81 11.97
N LYS A 27 3.19 1.01 11.87
CA LYS A 27 3.75 0.64 10.56
C LYS A 27 2.79 -0.19 9.72
N MET A 28 2.05 -1.10 10.35
CA MET A 28 1.02 -1.87 9.63
C MET A 28 -0.08 -0.99 9.06
N LEU A 29 -0.51 0.05 9.81
CA LEU A 29 -1.52 1.00 9.35
C LEU A 29 -1.02 1.86 8.18
N GLU A 30 0.23 2.35 8.26
CA GLU A 30 0.87 3.08 7.16
C GLU A 30 0.93 2.24 5.88
N LEU A 31 1.38 0.99 5.99
CA LEU A 31 1.48 0.09 4.84
C LEU A 31 0.11 -0.28 4.26
N ALA A 32 -0.94 -0.35 5.08
CA ALA A 32 -2.30 -0.54 4.59
C ALA A 32 -2.78 0.65 3.74
N GLN A 33 -2.49 1.89 4.16
CA GLN A 33 -2.81 3.09 3.38
C GLN A 33 -2.02 3.14 2.06
N ASP A 34 -0.77 2.66 2.06
CA ASP A 34 0.03 2.57 0.83
C ASP A 34 -0.57 1.55 -0.16
N ILE A 35 -1.14 0.44 0.31
CA ILE A 35 -1.90 -0.51 -0.54
C ILE A 35 -3.13 0.19 -1.15
N GLU A 36 -3.87 0.96 -0.35
CA GLU A 36 -5.06 1.69 -0.84
C GLU A 36 -4.68 2.70 -1.94
N LYS A 37 -3.63 3.49 -1.72
CA LYS A 37 -3.11 4.44 -2.72
C LYS A 37 -2.67 3.72 -3.99
N LEU A 38 -1.93 2.63 -3.87
CA LEU A 38 -1.47 1.83 -5.00
C LEU A 38 -2.66 1.29 -5.81
N ALA A 39 -3.72 0.84 -5.14
CA ALA A 39 -4.94 0.36 -5.78
C ALA A 39 -5.76 1.48 -6.42
N MET A 40 -5.78 2.70 -5.85
CA MET A 40 -6.40 3.87 -6.47
C MET A 40 -5.70 4.27 -7.76
N VAL A 41 -4.38 4.37 -7.74
CA VAL A 41 -3.56 4.68 -8.92
C VAL A 41 -3.77 3.63 -10.02
N ALA A 42 -3.80 2.35 -9.66
CA ALA A 42 -4.05 1.26 -10.61
C ALA A 42 -5.45 1.32 -11.24
N ARG A 43 -6.46 1.82 -10.53
CA ARG A 43 -7.82 2.05 -11.05
C ARG A 43 -7.97 3.35 -11.86
N GLY A 44 -6.90 4.13 -12.03
CA GLY A 44 -6.96 5.45 -12.68
C GLY A 44 -7.60 6.53 -11.80
N GLY A 45 -7.76 6.27 -10.50
CA GLY A 45 -8.17 7.27 -9.53
C GLY A 45 -6.99 8.18 -9.19
N ASN A 46 -7.21 9.48 -9.19
CA ASN A 46 -6.22 10.44 -8.73
C ASN A 46 -6.25 10.46 -7.18
N PRO A 47 -5.17 10.09 -6.47
CA PRO A 47 -5.16 10.05 -5.01
C PRO A 47 -5.38 11.42 -4.35
N ASP A 48 -5.20 12.51 -5.11
CA ASP A 48 -5.46 13.90 -4.70
C ASP A 48 -6.97 14.25 -4.60
N GLN A 49 -7.85 13.39 -5.14
CA GLN A 49 -9.30 13.64 -5.13
C GLN A 49 -10.02 13.17 -3.85
N ASN A 50 -9.32 12.55 -2.90
CA ASN A 50 -9.91 12.25 -1.59
C ASN A 50 -9.72 13.42 -0.62
N SER A 51 -10.31 14.57 -0.97
CA SER A 51 -10.62 15.65 -0.02
C SER A 51 -12.01 15.38 0.56
N GLY A 52 -12.11 14.48 1.54
CA GLY A 52 -13.37 14.10 2.19
C GLY A 52 -13.14 13.33 3.47
#